data_AF-A0A2N2FF02-F1
#
_entry.id   AF-A0A2N2FF02-F1
#
_cell.length_a   1.000
_cell.length_b   1.000
_cell.length_c   1.000
_cell.angle_alpha   90.00
_cell.angle_beta   90.00
_cell.angle_gamma   90.00
#
_symmetry.space_group_name_H-M   'P 1'
#
loop_
_entity.id
_entity.type
_entity.pdbx_description
1 polymer ?
#
loop_
_entity_poly.entity_id
_entity_poly.type
_entity_poly.pdbx_seq_one_letter_code
_entity_poly.pdbx_strand_id
1 'polypeptide(L)'
;MARRCKRFAPLLGLSVLVALLAGCVGSAVQGTKYTAFKDSTAVLAQDTRTSYEGVQSLWEELTAQCLAMPSSKAEYVNVLSKSGIPCGKTTGGEVREFENPQPRLDARLQAMDTLARYASVLNTLATTDYAAGVDASTAKLTASLDNLEAALAQGGVPVTPAVQGATSAISTVVRLVATSYVNGERQKALHELLKDTQQSIADLAIYMKRDNGEISSMAKGYSEFYVGRAQEARPSDYKTAKAYDAEVLKVYKKGKYLEAAFRAQDKMLDLLPLAHKELLDNLDKPKGRMEQLEAFVGAAEQVLVLMQQIKNI
;
A
#
# COMPACT_ATOMS: atom_id res chain seq x y z
N MET A 1 -15.39 41.74 3.34
CA MET A 1 -13.97 41.37 3.52
C MET A 1 -13.90 40.02 4.24
N ALA A 2 -12.96 39.18 3.80
CA ALA A 2 -12.50 37.92 4.43
C ALA A 2 -13.28 36.61 4.15
N ARG A 3 -12.54 35.73 3.44
CA ARG A 3 -12.49 34.25 3.52
C ARG A 3 -13.54 33.45 2.76
N ARG A 4 -13.09 32.82 1.66
CA ARG A 4 -12.96 31.36 1.52
C ARG A 4 -12.23 31.00 0.21
N CYS A 5 -10.90 31.02 0.25
CA CYS A 5 -10.10 30.16 -0.63
C CYS A 5 -9.92 28.83 0.12
N LYS A 6 -10.57 27.77 -0.34
CA LYS A 6 -10.25 26.39 0.10
C LYS A 6 -10.26 25.46 -1.12
N ARG A 7 -9.03 25.06 -1.47
CA ARG A 7 -8.61 23.71 -1.89
C ARG A 7 -9.26 23.13 -3.15
N PHE A 8 -8.60 23.36 -4.29
CA PHE A 8 -8.60 22.45 -5.43
C PHE A 8 -7.14 22.15 -5.81
N ALA A 9 -6.61 21.03 -5.31
CA ALA A 9 -5.46 20.25 -5.79
C ALA A 9 -5.22 19.12 -4.76
N PRO A 10 -5.11 17.84 -5.16
CA PRO A 10 -4.42 17.37 -6.36
C PRO A 10 -5.25 16.39 -7.22
N LEU A 11 -5.73 16.84 -8.37
CA LEU A 11 -6.19 15.94 -9.46
C LEU A 11 -5.16 15.85 -10.60
N LEU A 12 -4.07 16.62 -10.54
CA LEU A 12 -3.07 16.72 -11.60
C LEU A 12 -2.08 15.54 -11.66
N GLY A 13 -2.04 14.68 -10.63
CA GLY A 13 -1.20 13.47 -10.64
C GLY A 13 -1.88 12.25 -11.30
N LEU A 14 -3.21 12.23 -11.38
CA LEU A 14 -3.96 11.10 -11.95
C LEU A 14 -4.08 11.18 -13.48
N SER A 15 -4.05 12.40 -14.04
CA SER A 15 -4.28 12.65 -15.47
C SER A 15 -3.15 12.15 -16.38
N VAL A 16 -1.93 11.98 -15.84
CA VAL A 16 -0.79 11.46 -16.62
C VAL A 16 -0.83 9.93 -16.71
N LEU A 17 -1.38 9.23 -15.71
CA LEU A 17 -1.51 7.77 -15.75
C LEU A 17 -2.70 7.28 -16.60
N VAL A 18 -3.77 8.06 -16.76
CA VAL A 18 -4.92 7.68 -17.59
C VAL A 18 -4.60 7.78 -19.10
N ALA A 19 -3.56 8.53 -19.50
CA ALA A 19 -3.16 8.66 -20.91
C ALA A 19 -2.42 7.43 -21.48
N LEU A 20 -2.10 6.42 -20.67
CA LEU A 20 -1.40 5.20 -21.09
C LEU A 20 -2.33 4.06 -21.55
N LEU A 21 -3.65 4.21 -21.39
CA LEU A 21 -4.64 3.15 -21.66
C LEU A 21 -4.94 2.89 -23.16
N ALA A 22 -4.16 3.44 -24.10
CA ALA A 22 -4.31 3.15 -25.53
C ALA A 22 -2.95 2.85 -26.20
N GLY A 23 -2.55 1.58 -26.18
CA GLY A 23 -1.74 0.96 -27.25
C GLY A 23 -0.26 1.35 -27.41
N CYS A 24 0.32 2.23 -26.60
CA CYS A 24 1.71 2.72 -26.77
C CYS A 24 2.58 2.65 -25.49
N VAL A 25 2.41 1.62 -24.66
CA VAL A 25 3.19 1.50 -23.41
C VAL A 25 4.69 1.27 -23.72
N GLY A 26 5.03 0.51 -24.77
CA GLY A 26 6.41 0.12 -25.04
C GLY A 26 7.36 1.22 -25.52
N SER A 27 6.86 2.21 -26.29
CA SER A 27 7.70 3.33 -26.75
C SER A 27 7.80 4.47 -25.73
N ALA A 28 6.80 4.64 -24.86
CA ALA A 28 6.78 5.67 -23.83
C ALA A 28 7.70 5.33 -22.64
N VAL A 29 7.78 4.05 -22.25
CA VAL A 29 8.58 3.60 -21.11
C VAL A 29 10.09 3.74 -21.36
N GLN A 30 10.58 3.52 -22.58
CA GLN A 30 12.04 3.59 -22.85
C GLN A 30 12.64 4.99 -22.62
N GLY A 31 11.93 6.06 -22.99
CA GLY A 31 12.37 7.44 -22.77
C GLY A 31 12.15 7.96 -21.34
N THR A 32 11.39 7.23 -20.52
CA THR A 32 10.94 7.68 -19.19
C THR A 32 11.06 6.59 -18.12
N LYS A 33 11.92 5.58 -18.33
CA LYS A 33 11.95 4.34 -17.54
C LYS A 33 12.02 4.55 -16.02
N TYR A 34 12.80 5.54 -15.58
CA TYR A 34 12.90 5.89 -14.17
C TYR A 34 11.66 6.62 -13.63
N THR A 35 11.05 7.48 -14.45
CA THR A 35 9.75 8.10 -14.13
C THR A 35 8.67 7.03 -14.01
N ALA A 36 8.59 6.10 -14.98
CA ALA A 36 7.63 5.01 -14.99
C ALA A 36 7.78 4.09 -13.77
N PHE A 37 9.01 3.75 -13.39
CA PHE A 37 9.30 2.98 -12.17
C PHE A 37 8.90 3.73 -10.91
N LYS A 38 9.23 5.03 -10.81
CA LYS A 38 8.85 5.90 -9.70
C LYS A 38 7.33 6.02 -9.55
N ASP A 39 6.63 6.32 -10.64
CA ASP A 39 5.19 6.52 -10.62
C ASP A 39 4.46 5.21 -10.26
N SER A 40 4.90 4.07 -10.81
CA SER A 40 4.34 2.74 -10.48
C SER A 40 4.59 2.36 -9.02
N THR A 41 5.77 2.67 -8.47
CA THR A 41 6.06 2.44 -7.05
C THR A 41 5.23 3.35 -6.15
N ALA A 42 4.96 4.59 -6.57
CA ALA A 42 4.07 5.50 -5.84
C ALA A 42 2.62 5.00 -5.83
N VAL A 43 2.14 4.40 -6.94
CA VAL A 43 0.82 3.74 -6.98
C VAL A 43 0.77 2.59 -5.98
N LEU A 44 1.77 1.71 -5.96
CA LEU A 44 1.85 0.62 -4.99
C LEU A 44 1.80 1.12 -3.54
N ALA A 45 2.57 2.17 -3.22
CA ALA A 45 2.58 2.75 -1.88
C ALA A 45 1.21 3.37 -1.50
N GLN A 46 0.55 4.04 -2.44
CA GLN A 46 -0.75 4.65 -2.21
C GLN A 46 -1.87 3.62 -2.09
N ASP A 47 -1.86 2.56 -2.89
CA ASP A 47 -2.79 1.44 -2.76
C ASP A 47 -2.62 0.69 -1.45
N THR A 48 -1.36 0.48 -1.05
CA THR A 48 -1.04 -0.11 0.25
C THR A 48 -1.70 0.69 1.38
N ARG A 49 -1.57 2.03 1.35
CA ARG A 49 -2.24 2.92 2.31
C ARG A 49 -3.76 2.78 2.27
N THR A 50 -4.36 2.86 1.08
CA THR A 50 -5.82 2.78 0.94
C THR A 50 -6.38 1.42 1.38
N SER A 51 -5.70 0.33 1.05
CA SER A 51 -6.09 -1.01 1.48
C SER A 51 -6.01 -1.16 2.99
N TYR A 52 -4.99 -0.60 3.64
CA TYR A 52 -4.86 -0.62 5.09
C TYR A 52 -5.86 0.24 5.83
N GLU A 53 -6.11 1.45 5.35
CA GLU A 53 -7.22 2.27 5.86
C GLU A 53 -8.54 1.50 5.75
N GLY A 54 -8.73 0.72 4.68
CA GLY A 54 -9.89 -0.16 4.52
C GLY A 54 -9.97 -1.29 5.54
N VAL A 55 -8.85 -1.96 5.86
CA VAL A 55 -8.79 -3.01 6.89
C VAL A 55 -9.02 -2.44 8.29
N GLN A 56 -8.36 -1.32 8.62
CA GLN A 56 -8.55 -0.61 9.88
C GLN A 56 -10.01 -0.19 10.04
N SER A 57 -10.61 0.38 9.01
CA SER A 57 -12.01 0.77 9.02
C SER A 57 -12.96 -0.43 9.18
N LEU A 58 -12.66 -1.59 8.60
CA LEU A 58 -13.43 -2.83 8.88
C LEU A 58 -13.32 -3.26 10.35
N TRP A 59 -12.13 -3.18 10.93
CA TRP A 59 -11.91 -3.50 12.35
C TRP A 59 -12.64 -2.51 13.27
N GLU A 60 -12.61 -1.21 12.97
CA GLU A 60 -13.31 -0.17 13.73
C GLU A 60 -14.84 -0.34 13.64
N GLU A 61 -15.37 -0.59 12.45
CA GLU A 61 -16.80 -0.86 12.23
C GLU A 61 -17.26 -2.06 13.07
N LEU A 62 -16.47 -3.15 13.09
CA LEU A 62 -16.73 -4.32 13.94
C LEU A 62 -16.65 -3.98 15.43
N THR A 63 -15.59 -3.30 15.85
CA THR A 63 -15.32 -3.02 17.26
C THR A 63 -16.35 -2.06 17.85
N ALA A 64 -16.71 -0.98 17.13
CA ALA A 64 -17.73 -0.04 17.56
C ALA A 64 -19.11 -0.71 17.71
N GLN A 65 -19.45 -1.64 16.81
CA GLN A 65 -20.69 -2.43 16.90
C GLN A 65 -20.63 -3.45 18.04
N CYS A 66 -19.44 -3.94 18.41
CA CYS A 66 -19.26 -4.82 19.56
C CYS A 66 -19.30 -4.10 20.92
N LEU A 67 -18.78 -2.86 21.01
CA LEU A 67 -18.74 -2.08 22.26
C LEU A 67 -20.10 -1.44 22.63
N ALA A 68 -21.01 -1.31 21.67
CA ALA A 68 -22.36 -0.78 21.89
C ALA A 68 -23.35 -1.79 22.51
N MET A 69 -22.89 -2.90 23.11
CA MET A 69 -23.75 -3.91 23.72
C MET A 69 -24.49 -3.37 24.95
N PRO A 70 -25.83 -3.34 24.96
CA PRO A 70 -26.55 -3.21 26.20
C PRO A 70 -26.55 -4.54 26.98
N SER A 71 -26.58 -4.46 28.30
CA SER A 71 -26.45 -5.62 29.21
C SER A 71 -27.70 -6.52 29.26
N SER A 72 -28.77 -6.18 28.53
CA SER A 72 -30.04 -6.92 28.54
C SER A 72 -30.54 -7.31 27.13
N LYS A 73 -31.18 -8.48 27.04
CA LYS A 73 -31.79 -9.04 25.81
C LYS A 73 -32.92 -8.16 25.23
N ALA A 74 -33.53 -7.29 26.05
CA ALA A 74 -34.61 -6.40 25.65
C ALA A 74 -34.11 -5.09 25.00
N GLU A 75 -32.98 -4.55 25.46
CA GLU A 75 -32.31 -3.42 24.80
C GLU A 75 -31.65 -3.82 23.49
N TYR A 76 -31.22 -5.09 23.36
CA TYR A 76 -30.65 -5.67 22.15
C TYR A 76 -31.54 -5.46 20.91
N VAL A 77 -32.86 -5.62 21.07
CA VAL A 77 -33.84 -5.43 19.99
C VAL A 77 -34.03 -3.95 19.62
N ASN A 78 -33.80 -3.03 20.57
CA ASN A 78 -33.91 -1.58 20.35
C ASN A 78 -32.64 -0.97 19.72
N VAL A 79 -31.46 -1.54 19.99
CA VAL A 79 -30.20 -1.17 19.33
C VAL A 79 -30.19 -1.71 17.89
N LEU A 80 -30.63 -2.95 17.67
CA LEU A 80 -30.72 -3.57 16.33
C LEU A 80 -31.62 -2.84 15.34
N SER A 81 -32.66 -2.16 15.82
CA SER A 81 -33.61 -1.40 14.99
C SER A 81 -33.16 0.04 14.70
N LYS A 82 -32.09 0.53 15.36
CA LYS A 82 -31.58 1.91 15.21
C LYS A 82 -30.12 2.00 14.77
N SER A 83 -29.34 0.95 14.94
CA SER A 83 -27.89 0.90 14.70
C SER A 83 -27.51 -0.54 14.40
N GLY A 84 -27.01 -0.79 13.19
CA GLY A 84 -26.78 -2.13 12.65
C GLY A 84 -25.95 -3.06 13.54
N ILE A 85 -26.30 -4.35 13.40
CA ILE A 85 -25.65 -5.63 13.74
C ILE A 85 -25.08 -5.80 15.15
N PRO A 86 -25.43 -6.88 15.87
CA PRO A 86 -24.93 -7.12 17.21
C PRO A 86 -23.72 -8.07 17.21
N CYS A 87 -22.70 -7.76 18.01
CA CYS A 87 -21.79 -8.78 18.49
C CYS A 87 -22.43 -9.50 19.69
N GLY A 88 -22.65 -10.81 19.59
CA GLY A 88 -22.99 -11.63 20.76
C GLY A 88 -21.73 -12.20 21.42
N LYS A 89 -21.84 -12.63 22.68
CA LYS A 89 -20.82 -13.44 23.36
C LYS A 89 -20.43 -14.67 22.54
N THR A 90 -19.17 -15.08 22.60
CA THR A 90 -18.76 -16.40 22.13
C THR A 90 -19.39 -17.47 23.02
N THR A 91 -19.57 -18.66 22.47
CA THR A 91 -19.80 -19.90 23.22
C THR A 91 -18.65 -20.07 24.23
N GLY A 92 -18.91 -19.84 25.51
CA GLY A 92 -17.90 -19.87 26.58
C GLY A 92 -17.66 -18.55 27.31
N GLY A 93 -18.21 -17.43 26.83
CA GLY A 93 -18.17 -16.14 27.54
C GLY A 93 -16.94 -15.27 27.30
N GLU A 94 -15.98 -15.69 26.46
CA GLU A 94 -14.81 -14.89 26.12
C GLU A 94 -15.10 -13.95 24.94
N VAL A 95 -15.05 -12.65 25.14
CA VAL A 95 -15.02 -11.71 24.01
C VAL A 95 -13.74 -11.99 23.23
N ARG A 96 -13.82 -12.49 21.99
CA ARG A 96 -12.66 -12.50 21.10
C ARG A 96 -12.35 -11.05 20.76
N GLU A 97 -11.35 -10.49 21.43
CA GLU A 97 -10.75 -9.24 20.97
C GLU A 97 -10.14 -9.51 19.60
N PHE A 98 -10.64 -8.82 18.58
CA PHE A 98 -9.97 -8.80 17.28
C PHE A 98 -8.67 -8.03 17.45
N GLU A 99 -7.54 -8.65 17.08
CA GLU A 99 -6.22 -8.02 17.13
C GLU A 99 -6.27 -6.68 16.40
N ASN A 100 -5.87 -5.59 17.08
CA ASN A 100 -5.76 -4.28 16.45
C ASN A 100 -4.68 -4.38 15.35
N PRO A 101 -5.02 -4.19 14.06
CA PRO A 101 -4.05 -4.35 13.00
C PRO A 101 -3.00 -3.23 12.99
N GLN A 102 -3.26 -2.07 13.59
CA GLN A 102 -2.48 -0.83 13.45
C GLN A 102 -0.95 -0.99 13.57
N PRO A 103 -0.39 -1.67 14.60
CA PRO A 103 1.07 -1.79 14.73
C PRO A 103 1.73 -2.53 13.55
N ARG A 104 1.02 -3.48 12.94
CA ARG A 104 1.48 -4.20 11.74
C ARG A 104 1.40 -3.30 10.50
N LEU A 105 0.37 -2.47 10.43
CA LEU A 105 0.15 -1.53 9.32
C LEU A 105 1.26 -0.47 9.24
N ASP A 106 1.73 0.04 10.39
CA ASP A 106 2.72 1.13 10.43
C ASP A 106 4.08 0.71 9.85
N ALA A 107 4.62 -0.44 10.26
CA ALA A 107 5.90 -0.96 9.75
C ALA A 107 5.89 -1.13 8.23
N ARG A 108 4.74 -1.51 7.68
CA ARG A 108 4.61 -1.69 6.24
C ARG A 108 4.44 -0.39 5.47
N LEU A 109 3.67 0.55 5.98
CA LEU A 109 3.57 1.88 5.37
C LEU A 109 4.96 2.52 5.23
N GLN A 110 5.82 2.31 6.23
CA GLN A 110 7.22 2.76 6.16
C GLN A 110 8.05 2.00 5.12
N ALA A 111 7.85 0.68 4.96
CA ALA A 111 8.55 -0.12 3.94
C ALA A 111 8.19 0.35 2.52
N MET A 112 6.92 0.63 2.27
CA MET A 112 6.46 1.17 0.98
C MET A 112 6.89 2.62 0.76
N ASP A 113 6.87 3.46 1.80
CA ASP A 113 7.37 4.84 1.71
C ASP A 113 8.87 4.87 1.37
N THR A 114 9.64 3.95 1.96
CA THR A 114 11.06 3.75 1.65
C THR A 114 11.25 3.40 0.17
N LEU A 115 10.50 2.43 -0.36
CA LEU A 115 10.59 2.05 -1.78
C LEU A 115 10.19 3.19 -2.72
N ALA A 116 9.11 3.90 -2.41
CA ALA A 116 8.66 5.04 -3.22
C ALA A 116 9.71 6.17 -3.24
N ARG A 117 10.36 6.44 -2.11
CA ARG A 117 11.42 7.43 -2.02
C ARG A 117 12.70 6.97 -2.69
N TYR A 118 13.06 5.70 -2.59
CA TYR A 118 14.15 5.10 -3.33
C TYR A 118 13.94 5.32 -4.84
N ALA A 119 12.75 4.98 -5.34
CA ALA A 119 12.42 5.18 -6.75
C ALA A 119 12.43 6.66 -7.15
N SER A 120 12.06 7.57 -6.23
CA SER A 120 12.19 9.02 -6.44
C SER A 120 13.64 9.48 -6.51
N VAL A 121 14.53 8.97 -5.65
CA VAL A 121 15.97 9.27 -5.71
C VAL A 121 16.54 8.77 -7.03
N LEU A 122 16.24 7.53 -7.40
CA LEU A 122 16.67 6.95 -8.66
C LEU A 122 16.23 7.82 -9.86
N ASN A 123 14.97 8.26 -9.88
CA ASN A 123 14.47 9.17 -10.89
C ASN A 123 15.21 10.51 -10.90
N THR A 124 15.39 11.14 -9.74
CA THR A 124 16.10 12.43 -9.65
C THR A 124 17.54 12.31 -10.14
N LEU A 125 18.27 11.26 -9.71
CA LEU A 125 19.62 10.95 -10.21
C LEU A 125 19.62 10.69 -11.73
N ALA A 126 18.55 10.11 -12.26
CA ALA A 126 18.45 9.79 -13.67
C ALA A 126 17.93 10.93 -14.55
N THR A 127 17.33 12.00 -14.01
CA THR A 127 16.72 13.07 -14.83
C THR A 127 17.18 14.49 -14.52
N THR A 128 17.83 14.76 -13.38
CA THR A 128 18.07 16.14 -12.92
C THR A 128 19.54 16.53 -13.01
N ASP A 129 19.88 17.55 -13.78
CA ASP A 129 21.30 17.96 -13.98
C ASP A 129 21.90 18.77 -12.81
N TYR A 130 21.15 19.02 -11.73
CA TYR A 130 21.55 19.85 -10.60
C TYR A 130 21.65 19.08 -9.27
N ALA A 131 22.77 19.25 -8.56
CA ALA A 131 23.07 18.58 -7.28
C ALA A 131 22.03 18.82 -6.17
N ALA A 132 21.44 20.02 -6.06
CA ALA A 132 20.50 20.36 -4.99
C ALA A 132 19.22 19.49 -4.98
N GLY A 133 18.78 18.99 -6.14
CA GLY A 133 17.63 18.08 -6.22
C GLY A 133 17.93 16.69 -5.64
N VAL A 134 19.18 16.24 -5.80
CA VAL A 134 19.66 14.95 -5.30
C VAL A 134 19.78 14.97 -3.77
N ASP A 135 20.33 16.04 -3.19
CA ASP A 135 20.47 16.19 -1.74
C ASP A 135 19.11 16.14 -1.02
N ALA A 136 18.13 16.90 -1.53
CA ALA A 136 16.78 16.93 -0.94
C ALA A 136 16.07 15.57 -1.04
N SER A 137 16.25 14.84 -2.13
CA SER A 137 15.65 13.51 -2.33
C SER A 137 16.33 12.47 -1.41
N THR A 138 17.64 12.55 -1.27
CA THR A 138 18.46 11.68 -0.40
C THR A 138 18.15 11.88 1.07
N ALA A 139 18.00 13.14 1.52
CA ALA A 139 17.60 13.47 2.89
C ALA A 139 16.20 12.93 3.21
N LYS A 140 15.25 13.05 2.27
CA LYS A 140 13.90 12.47 2.41
C LYS A 140 13.90 10.95 2.52
N LEU A 141 14.75 10.26 1.74
CA LEU A 141 14.87 8.80 1.83
C LEU A 141 15.50 8.37 3.16
N THR A 142 16.57 9.05 3.58
CA THR A 142 17.22 8.83 4.87
C THR A 142 16.19 8.87 6.02
N ALA A 143 15.37 9.94 6.07
CA ALA A 143 14.35 10.07 7.12
C ALA A 143 13.29 8.96 7.09
N SER A 144 12.95 8.44 5.90
CA SER A 144 11.99 7.34 5.76
C SER A 144 12.58 6.01 6.22
N LEU A 145 13.88 5.79 6.00
CA LEU A 145 14.61 4.64 6.51
C LEU A 145 14.73 4.67 8.03
N ASP A 146 15.01 5.84 8.62
CA ASP A 146 15.03 6.01 10.08
C ASP A 146 13.64 5.69 10.68
N ASN A 147 12.57 6.14 10.03
CA ASN A 147 11.19 5.83 10.46
C ASN A 147 10.86 4.34 10.30
N LEU A 148 11.34 3.70 9.24
CA LEU A 148 11.16 2.27 9.01
C LEU A 148 11.90 1.45 10.07
N GLU A 149 13.16 1.76 10.37
CA GLU A 149 13.92 1.11 11.45
C GLU A 149 13.21 1.27 12.81
N ALA A 150 12.70 2.47 13.10
CA ALA A 150 11.92 2.73 14.31
C ALA A 150 10.61 1.91 14.35
N ALA A 151 9.86 1.86 13.23
CA ALA A 151 8.62 1.10 13.15
C ALA A 151 8.86 -0.42 13.23
N LEU A 152 9.95 -0.91 12.64
CA LEU A 152 10.40 -2.30 12.73
C LEU A 152 10.82 -2.67 14.16
N ALA A 153 11.40 -1.74 14.92
CA ALA A 153 11.76 -1.95 16.33
C ALA A 153 10.55 -1.94 17.28
N GLN A 154 9.48 -1.22 16.92
CA GLN A 154 8.25 -1.11 17.72
C GLN A 154 7.16 -2.12 17.31
N GLY A 155 7.25 -2.68 16.10
CA GLY A 155 6.25 -3.60 15.55
C GLY A 155 6.32 -4.99 16.18
N GLY A 156 5.16 -5.57 16.50
CA GLY A 156 5.03 -6.95 16.99
C GLY A 156 5.27 -8.04 15.94
N VAL A 157 5.77 -7.69 14.74
CA VAL A 157 6.09 -8.64 13.66
C VAL A 157 7.57 -8.98 13.72
N PRO A 158 7.96 -10.27 13.71
CA PRO A 158 9.37 -10.65 13.66
C PRO A 158 10.01 -10.16 12.35
N VAL A 159 10.81 -9.12 12.50
CA VAL A 159 11.66 -8.57 11.44
C VAL A 159 12.84 -9.52 11.26
N THR A 160 12.98 -10.06 10.05
CA THR A 160 14.15 -10.91 9.78
C THR A 160 15.40 -10.04 9.72
N PRO A 161 16.59 -10.56 10.10
CA PRO A 161 17.85 -9.84 9.94
C PRO A 161 18.10 -9.35 8.51
N ALA A 162 17.54 -10.04 7.50
CA ALA A 162 17.60 -9.64 6.10
C ALA A 162 16.85 -8.32 5.83
N VAL A 163 15.70 -8.08 6.47
CA VAL A 163 14.92 -6.84 6.29
C VAL A 163 15.60 -5.65 6.98
N GLN A 164 16.14 -5.84 8.18
CA GLN A 164 16.97 -4.82 8.83
C GLN A 164 18.24 -4.52 8.02
N GLY A 165 18.89 -5.55 7.48
CA GLY A 165 20.04 -5.39 6.59
C GLY A 165 19.69 -4.63 5.30
N ALA A 166 18.51 -4.91 4.72
CA ALA A 166 18.05 -4.28 3.49
C ALA A 166 17.83 -2.77 3.66
N THR A 167 17.24 -2.34 4.78
CA THR A 167 16.98 -0.91 5.05
C THR A 167 18.26 -0.13 5.27
N SER A 168 19.18 -0.65 6.09
CA SER A 168 20.47 0.00 6.34
C SER A 168 21.35 0.01 5.08
N ALA A 169 21.29 -1.03 4.24
CA ALA A 169 22.01 -1.09 2.96
C ALA A 169 21.51 -0.03 1.96
N ILE A 170 20.19 0.14 1.80
CA ILE A 170 19.62 1.19 0.94
C ILE A 170 20.04 2.58 1.43
N SER A 171 20.05 2.81 2.76
CA SER A 171 20.45 4.10 3.34
C SER A 171 21.90 4.45 3.01
N THR A 172 22.80 3.49 3.25
CA THR A 172 24.24 3.66 3.05
C THR A 172 24.58 3.88 1.59
N VAL A 173 24.03 3.07 0.69
CA VAL A 173 24.31 3.16 -0.76
C VAL A 173 23.83 4.50 -1.31
N VAL A 174 22.64 4.96 -0.93
CA VAL A 174 22.08 6.22 -1.43
C VAL A 174 22.89 7.43 -0.95
N ARG A 175 23.35 7.44 0.31
CA ARG A 175 24.23 8.50 0.83
C ARG A 175 25.59 8.54 0.11
N LEU A 176 26.19 7.39 -0.17
CA LEU A 176 27.46 7.30 -0.90
C LEU A 176 27.30 7.77 -2.35
N VAL A 177 26.23 7.37 -3.01
CA VAL A 177 25.93 7.71 -4.41
C VAL A 177 25.59 9.19 -4.60
N ALA A 178 24.90 9.82 -3.63
CA ALA A 178 24.67 11.26 -3.65
C ALA A 178 25.98 12.06 -3.65
N THR A 179 27.00 11.57 -2.92
CA THR A 179 28.33 12.17 -2.89
C THR A 179 29.08 11.98 -4.21
N SER A 180 29.02 10.79 -4.81
CA SER A 180 29.64 10.50 -6.11
C SER A 180 28.97 11.24 -7.28
N TYR A 181 27.67 11.53 -7.18
CA TYR A 181 26.93 12.33 -8.17
C TYR A 181 27.45 13.77 -8.28
N VAL A 182 27.79 14.39 -7.15
CA VAL A 182 28.38 15.75 -7.10
C VAL A 182 29.72 15.81 -7.85
N ASN A 183 30.43 14.70 -7.97
CA ASN A 183 31.71 14.60 -8.67
C ASN A 183 31.57 14.32 -10.18
N GLY A 184 30.36 14.34 -10.74
CA GLY A 184 30.13 14.15 -12.17
C GLY A 184 30.10 12.70 -12.65
N GLU A 185 30.22 11.71 -11.75
CA GLU A 185 30.22 10.27 -12.06
C GLU A 185 28.79 9.66 -12.06
N ARG A 186 27.79 10.41 -12.54
CA ARG A 186 26.35 10.08 -12.46
C ARG A 186 26.01 8.65 -12.88
N GLN A 187 26.54 8.20 -14.02
CA GLN A 187 26.22 6.88 -14.59
C GLN A 187 26.79 5.74 -13.74
N LYS A 188 28.01 5.93 -13.21
CA LYS A 188 28.62 5.00 -12.25
C LYS A 188 27.86 4.96 -10.93
N ALA A 189 27.44 6.13 -10.43
CA ALA A 189 26.66 6.25 -9.22
C ALA A 189 25.28 5.57 -9.35
N LEU A 190 24.60 5.71 -10.51
CA LEU A 190 23.38 4.98 -10.83
C LEU A 190 23.60 3.47 -10.92
N HIS A 191 24.69 3.05 -11.53
CA HIS A 191 25.04 1.63 -11.65
C HIS A 191 25.30 0.99 -10.28
N GLU A 192 26.12 1.64 -9.43
CA GLU A 192 26.39 1.21 -8.05
C GLU A 192 25.10 1.18 -7.23
N LEU A 193 24.28 2.23 -7.31
CA LEU A 193 22.97 2.27 -6.63
C LEU A 193 22.10 1.07 -7.00
N LEU A 194 21.82 0.88 -8.29
CA LEU A 194 20.96 -0.20 -8.78
C LEU A 194 21.55 -1.59 -8.48
N LYS A 195 22.87 -1.74 -8.57
CA LYS A 195 23.51 -3.02 -8.28
C LYS A 195 23.43 -3.37 -6.79
N ASP A 196 23.79 -2.43 -5.94
CA ASP A 196 23.97 -2.68 -4.51
C ASP A 196 22.63 -2.75 -3.76
N THR A 197 21.57 -2.13 -4.29
CA THR A 197 20.21 -2.24 -3.71
C THR A 197 19.41 -3.42 -4.23
N GLN A 198 19.84 -4.14 -5.27
CA GLN A 198 19.04 -5.19 -5.91
C GLN A 198 18.53 -6.25 -4.93
N GLN A 199 19.41 -6.75 -4.04
CA GLN A 199 19.02 -7.75 -3.05
C GLN A 199 18.07 -7.16 -2.00
N SER A 200 18.39 -5.96 -1.48
CA SER A 200 17.55 -5.27 -0.50
C SER A 200 16.13 -5.02 -1.01
N ILE A 201 16.00 -4.66 -2.29
CA ILE A 201 14.71 -4.48 -2.95
C ILE A 201 13.93 -5.81 -3.03
N ALA A 202 14.60 -6.91 -3.36
CA ALA A 202 13.97 -8.23 -3.36
C ALA A 202 13.53 -8.68 -1.96
N ASP A 203 14.36 -8.45 -0.94
CA ASP A 203 14.07 -8.81 0.45
C ASP A 203 12.87 -8.02 1.00
N LEU A 204 12.81 -6.71 0.71
CA LEU A 204 11.65 -5.88 1.04
C LEU A 204 10.39 -6.36 0.33
N ALA A 205 10.48 -6.73 -0.96
CA ALA A 205 9.35 -7.26 -1.71
C ALA A 205 8.80 -8.55 -1.08
N ILE A 206 9.67 -9.50 -0.72
CA ILE A 206 9.31 -10.76 -0.06
C ILE A 206 8.65 -10.50 1.30
N TYR A 207 9.24 -9.62 2.10
CA TYR A 207 8.69 -9.23 3.41
C TYR A 207 7.25 -8.72 3.30
N MET A 208 7.01 -7.80 2.36
CA MET A 208 5.68 -7.22 2.15
C MET A 208 4.70 -8.24 1.59
N LYS A 209 5.11 -9.16 0.72
CA LYS A 209 4.22 -10.24 0.25
C LYS A 209 3.77 -11.16 1.39
N ARG A 210 4.68 -11.55 2.28
CA ARG A 210 4.35 -12.37 3.45
C ARG A 210 3.29 -11.67 4.31
N ASP A 211 3.53 -10.40 4.58
CA ASP A 211 2.64 -9.56 5.39
C ASP A 211 1.26 -9.33 4.70
N ASN A 212 1.21 -9.29 3.36
CA ASN A 212 -0.05 -9.22 2.61
C ASN A 212 -0.94 -10.44 2.85
N GLY A 213 -0.35 -11.64 2.94
CA GLY A 213 -1.08 -12.84 3.27
C GLY A 213 -1.75 -12.76 4.64
N GLU A 214 -1.06 -12.22 5.64
CA GLU A 214 -1.56 -12.06 7.00
C GLU A 214 -2.68 -11.01 7.08
N ILE A 215 -2.46 -9.81 6.53
CA ILE A 215 -3.45 -8.72 6.55
C ILE A 215 -4.69 -9.07 5.71
N SER A 216 -4.50 -9.69 4.54
CA SER A 216 -5.63 -10.17 3.74
C SER A 216 -6.45 -11.22 4.49
N SER A 217 -5.80 -12.06 5.30
CA SER A 217 -6.50 -13.05 6.14
C SER A 217 -7.29 -12.39 7.26
N MET A 218 -6.77 -11.31 7.86
CA MET A 218 -7.50 -10.49 8.83
C MET A 218 -8.75 -9.87 8.20
N ALA A 219 -8.59 -9.19 7.06
CA ALA A 219 -9.70 -8.56 6.34
C ALA A 219 -10.81 -9.56 5.98
N LYS A 220 -10.42 -10.74 5.50
CA LYS A 220 -11.33 -11.85 5.23
C LYS A 220 -12.05 -12.29 6.51
N GLY A 221 -11.31 -12.57 7.58
CA GLY A 221 -11.86 -12.99 8.87
C GLY A 221 -12.86 -11.99 9.45
N TYR A 222 -12.56 -10.69 9.35
CA TYR A 222 -13.46 -9.59 9.73
C TYR A 222 -14.75 -9.62 8.92
N SER A 223 -14.65 -9.71 7.59
CA SER A 223 -15.83 -9.73 6.72
C SER A 223 -16.69 -10.99 6.90
N GLU A 224 -16.08 -12.16 7.08
CA GLU A 224 -16.80 -13.43 7.25
C GLU A 224 -17.49 -13.48 8.62
N PHE A 225 -16.81 -13.03 9.67
CA PHE A 225 -17.41 -12.90 11.00
C PHE A 225 -18.60 -11.95 10.97
N TYR A 226 -18.44 -10.79 10.31
CA TYR A 226 -19.51 -9.81 10.15
C TYR A 226 -20.73 -10.44 9.47
N VAL A 227 -20.54 -11.12 8.33
CA VAL A 227 -21.64 -11.74 7.58
C VAL A 227 -22.31 -12.85 8.38
N GLY A 228 -21.54 -13.71 9.04
CA GLY A 228 -22.11 -14.79 9.87
C GLY A 228 -23.00 -14.24 10.99
N ARG A 229 -22.54 -13.21 11.69
CA ARG A 229 -23.34 -12.51 12.70
C ARG A 229 -24.55 -11.80 12.11
N ALA A 230 -24.38 -11.22 10.93
CA ALA A 230 -25.46 -10.54 10.26
C ALA A 230 -26.63 -11.48 9.95
N GLN A 231 -26.32 -12.70 9.52
CA GLN A 231 -27.33 -13.72 9.21
C GLN A 231 -28.13 -14.13 10.46
N GLU A 232 -27.46 -14.30 11.60
CA GLU A 232 -28.12 -14.63 12.87
C GLU A 232 -29.05 -13.53 13.38
N ALA A 233 -28.70 -12.27 13.09
CA ALA A 233 -29.42 -11.09 13.56
C ALA A 233 -30.38 -10.49 12.53
N ARG A 234 -30.56 -11.15 11.39
CA ARG A 234 -31.36 -10.64 10.27
C ARG A 234 -32.84 -10.43 10.69
N PRO A 235 -33.40 -9.22 10.50
CA PRO A 235 -34.81 -8.96 10.79
C PRO A 235 -35.76 -9.86 9.98
N SER A 236 -36.91 -10.21 10.57
CA SER A 236 -37.95 -10.99 9.90
C SER A 236 -38.83 -10.14 8.97
N ASP A 237 -38.98 -8.84 9.25
CA ASP A 237 -39.70 -7.90 8.40
C ASP A 237 -38.96 -7.63 7.08
N TYR A 238 -39.64 -7.78 5.95
CA TYR A 238 -39.03 -7.68 4.62
C TYR A 238 -38.41 -6.31 4.33
N LYS A 239 -39.07 -5.20 4.69
CA LYS A 239 -38.58 -3.85 4.36
C LYS A 239 -37.31 -3.53 5.15
N THR A 240 -37.29 -3.90 6.42
CA THR A 240 -36.13 -3.73 7.31
C THR A 240 -35.00 -4.67 6.91
N ALA A 241 -35.32 -5.92 6.59
CA ALA A 241 -34.35 -6.91 6.12
C ALA A 241 -33.66 -6.48 4.82
N LYS A 242 -34.38 -5.86 3.88
CA LYS A 242 -33.77 -5.38 2.63
C LYS A 242 -32.71 -4.30 2.87
N ALA A 243 -32.97 -3.33 3.74
CA ALA A 243 -32.01 -2.28 4.08
C ALA A 243 -30.81 -2.87 4.85
N TYR A 244 -31.09 -3.80 5.76
CA TYR A 244 -30.09 -4.54 6.50
C TYR A 244 -29.15 -5.35 5.58
N ASP A 245 -29.71 -6.15 4.68
CA ASP A 245 -28.97 -6.98 3.72
C ASP A 245 -28.08 -6.11 2.80
N ALA A 246 -28.51 -4.88 2.48
CA ALA A 246 -27.73 -3.95 1.68
C ALA A 246 -26.47 -3.46 2.42
N GLU A 247 -26.56 -3.14 3.71
CA GLU A 247 -25.39 -2.76 4.52
C GLU A 247 -24.44 -3.95 4.71
N VAL A 248 -24.99 -5.14 4.94
CA VAL A 248 -24.20 -6.38 5.01
C VAL A 248 -23.43 -6.64 3.73
N LEU A 249 -24.08 -6.44 2.59
CA LEU A 249 -23.45 -6.58 1.29
C LEU A 249 -22.31 -5.57 1.07
N LYS A 250 -22.40 -4.35 1.62
CA LYS A 250 -21.29 -3.37 1.52
C LYS A 250 -20.05 -3.85 2.25
N VAL A 251 -20.20 -4.30 3.50
CA VAL A 251 -19.07 -4.81 4.30
C VAL A 251 -18.45 -6.05 3.66
N TYR A 252 -19.29 -6.98 3.18
CA TYR A 252 -18.81 -8.15 2.44
C TYR A 252 -18.04 -7.76 1.17
N LYS A 253 -18.57 -6.82 0.38
CA LYS A 253 -17.90 -6.31 -0.83
C LYS A 253 -16.57 -5.64 -0.48
N LYS A 254 -16.52 -4.81 0.56
CA LYS A 254 -15.30 -4.15 1.04
C LYS A 254 -14.21 -5.18 1.34
N GLY A 255 -14.54 -6.25 2.08
CA GLY A 255 -13.62 -7.37 2.32
C GLY A 255 -13.11 -8.01 1.02
N LYS A 256 -14.00 -8.27 0.04
CA LYS A 256 -13.62 -8.85 -1.25
C LYS A 256 -12.75 -7.94 -2.12
N TYR A 257 -12.97 -6.64 -2.10
CA TYR A 257 -12.11 -5.70 -2.81
C TYR A 257 -10.75 -5.56 -2.15
N LEU A 258 -10.67 -5.60 -0.81
CA LEU A 258 -9.40 -5.62 -0.09
C LEU A 258 -8.59 -6.88 -0.40
N GLU A 259 -9.21 -8.07 -0.42
CA GLU A 259 -8.55 -9.30 -0.88
C GLU A 259 -8.02 -9.18 -2.32
N ALA A 260 -8.79 -8.55 -3.21
CA ALA A 260 -8.36 -8.32 -4.59
C ALA A 260 -7.19 -7.34 -4.68
N ALA A 261 -7.21 -6.27 -3.89
CA ALA A 261 -6.14 -5.29 -3.82
C ALA A 261 -4.84 -5.92 -3.32
N PHE A 262 -4.86 -6.71 -2.23
CA PHE A 262 -3.67 -7.40 -1.74
C PHE A 262 -3.08 -8.39 -2.77
N ARG A 263 -3.91 -9.13 -3.51
CA ARG A 263 -3.42 -9.97 -4.62
C ARG A 263 -2.78 -9.15 -5.74
N ALA A 264 -3.34 -7.99 -6.05
CA ALA A 264 -2.78 -7.10 -7.08
C ALA A 264 -1.45 -6.49 -6.62
N GLN A 265 -1.34 -6.11 -5.34
CA GLN A 265 -0.08 -5.68 -4.72
C GLN A 265 0.97 -6.79 -4.76
N ASP A 266 0.61 -8.05 -4.47
CA ASP A 266 1.54 -9.18 -4.52
C ASP A 266 2.15 -9.35 -5.92
N LYS A 267 1.34 -9.18 -6.96
CA LYS A 267 1.80 -9.19 -8.35
C LYS A 267 2.77 -8.04 -8.64
N MET A 268 2.49 -6.83 -8.14
CA MET A 268 3.41 -5.70 -8.25
C MET A 268 4.73 -5.97 -7.52
N LEU A 269 4.66 -6.57 -6.33
CA LEU A 269 5.82 -6.92 -5.52
C LEU A 269 6.68 -8.00 -6.18
N ASP A 270 6.08 -8.93 -6.92
CA ASP A 270 6.83 -9.90 -7.74
C ASP A 270 7.58 -9.25 -8.91
N LEU A 271 6.96 -8.24 -9.53
CA LEU A 271 7.51 -7.54 -10.69
C LEU A 271 8.54 -6.48 -10.31
N LEU A 272 8.44 -5.89 -9.12
CA LEU A 272 9.28 -4.79 -8.65
C LEU A 272 10.80 -5.12 -8.70
N PRO A 273 11.30 -6.25 -8.15
CA PRO A 273 12.73 -6.58 -8.25
C PRO A 273 13.17 -6.90 -9.68
N LEU A 274 12.26 -7.40 -10.53
CA LEU A 274 12.54 -7.71 -11.94
C LEU A 274 12.65 -6.42 -12.77
N ALA A 275 11.72 -5.49 -12.60
CA ALA A 275 11.75 -4.17 -13.22
C ALA A 275 12.99 -3.39 -12.78
N HIS A 276 13.34 -3.46 -11.48
CA HIS A 276 14.56 -2.86 -10.96
C HIS A 276 15.83 -3.44 -11.61
N LYS A 277 15.93 -4.77 -11.72
CA LYS A 277 17.04 -5.43 -12.41
C LYS A 277 17.12 -5.01 -13.88
N GLU A 278 15.98 -4.89 -14.54
CA GLU A 278 15.92 -4.48 -15.94
C GLU A 278 16.38 -3.01 -16.15
N LEU A 279 16.16 -2.12 -15.17
CA LEU A 279 16.75 -0.77 -15.17
C LEU A 279 18.28 -0.82 -15.14
N LEU A 280 18.88 -1.72 -14.35
CA LEU A 280 20.32 -1.94 -14.31
C LEU A 280 20.84 -2.50 -15.64
N ASP A 281 20.24 -3.58 -16.14
CA ASP A 281 20.69 -4.29 -17.35
C ASP A 281 20.57 -3.43 -18.62
N ASN A 282 19.72 -2.40 -18.58
CA ASN A 282 19.49 -1.43 -19.65
C ASN A 282 19.94 -0.01 -19.31
N LEU A 283 20.76 0.20 -18.27
CA LEU A 283 21.23 1.54 -17.86
C LEU A 283 21.82 2.30 -19.06
N ASP A 284 22.71 1.63 -19.80
CA ASP A 284 23.48 2.20 -20.92
C ASP A 284 22.83 1.95 -22.29
N LYS A 285 21.63 1.34 -22.32
CA LYS A 285 20.93 0.93 -23.54
C LYS A 285 19.65 1.76 -23.70
N PRO A 286 19.70 2.92 -24.36
CA PRO A 286 18.54 3.80 -24.49
C PRO A 286 17.37 3.19 -25.28
N LYS A 287 17.61 2.13 -26.07
CA LYS A 287 16.58 1.35 -26.80
C LYS A 287 16.44 -0.08 -26.30
N GLY A 288 16.92 -0.35 -25.09
CA GLY A 288 16.77 -1.65 -24.44
C GLY A 288 15.30 -1.99 -24.25
N ARG A 289 14.92 -3.27 -24.44
CA ARG A 289 13.56 -3.73 -24.12
C ARG A 289 13.35 -3.64 -22.61
N MET A 290 12.17 -3.15 -22.22
CA MET A 290 11.77 -2.88 -20.83
C MET A 290 10.52 -3.71 -20.47
N GLU A 291 10.51 -5.00 -20.80
CA GLU A 291 9.33 -5.87 -20.70
C GLU A 291 8.85 -6.04 -19.25
N GLN A 292 9.79 -6.13 -18.29
CA GLN A 292 9.45 -6.28 -16.87
C GLN A 292 8.92 -4.98 -16.29
N LEU A 293 9.51 -3.85 -16.67
CA LEU A 293 9.00 -2.53 -16.27
C LEU A 293 7.62 -2.24 -16.89
N GLU A 294 7.39 -2.60 -18.15
CA GLU A 294 6.07 -2.50 -18.79
C GLU A 294 5.03 -3.35 -18.05
N ALA A 295 5.38 -4.58 -17.67
CA ALA A 295 4.51 -5.44 -16.86
C ALA A 295 4.22 -4.82 -15.48
N PHE A 296 5.23 -4.21 -14.85
CA PHE A 296 5.08 -3.52 -13.55
C PHE A 296 4.15 -2.31 -13.66
N VAL A 297 4.29 -1.49 -14.70
CA VAL A 297 3.39 -0.36 -15.01
C VAL A 297 1.95 -0.87 -15.24
N GLY A 298 1.77 -1.90 -16.06
CA GLY A 298 0.45 -2.47 -16.32
C GLY A 298 -0.20 -3.05 -15.06
N ALA A 299 0.58 -3.60 -14.12
CA ALA A 299 0.07 -4.02 -12.82
C ALA A 299 -0.35 -2.84 -11.94
N ALA A 300 0.38 -1.71 -11.98
CA ALA A 300 0.01 -0.48 -11.27
C ALA A 300 -1.34 0.08 -11.76
N GLU A 301 -1.60 0.05 -13.08
CA GLU A 301 -2.87 0.48 -13.65
C GLU A 301 -4.06 -0.37 -13.16
N GLN A 302 -3.86 -1.69 -13.06
CA GLN A 302 -4.87 -2.61 -12.51
C GLN A 302 -5.21 -2.27 -11.05
N VAL A 303 -4.18 -1.93 -10.27
CA VAL A 303 -4.33 -1.53 -8.86
C VAL A 303 -5.14 -0.24 -8.72
N LEU A 304 -4.91 0.78 -9.56
CA LEU A 304 -5.66 2.03 -9.51
C LEU A 304 -7.18 1.82 -9.66
N VAL A 305 -7.59 0.89 -10.52
CA VAL A 305 -9.01 0.55 -10.70
C VAL A 305 -9.61 -0.03 -9.41
N LEU A 306 -8.89 -0.93 -8.73
CA LEU A 306 -9.33 -1.54 -7.47
C LEU A 306 -9.41 -0.52 -6.33
N MET A 307 -8.44 0.39 -6.23
CA MET A 307 -8.46 1.47 -5.25
C MET A 307 -9.72 2.34 -5.36
N GLN A 308 -10.13 2.67 -6.59
CA GLN A 308 -11.32 3.48 -6.82
C GLN A 308 -12.58 2.73 -6.38
N GLN A 309 -12.62 1.40 -6.52
CA GLN A 309 -13.73 0.58 -6.03
C GLN A 309 -13.80 0.57 -4.51
N ILE A 310 -12.67 0.45 -3.80
CA ILE A 310 -12.62 0.49 -2.33
C ILE A 310 -13.13 1.84 -1.80
N LYS A 311 -12.75 2.96 -2.42
CA LYS A 311 -13.15 4.31 -1.99
C LYS A 311 -14.63 4.64 -2.24
N ASN A 312 -15.28 3.92 -3.15
CA ASN A 312 -16.65 4.20 -3.57
C ASN A 312 -17.70 3.35 -2.81
N ILE A 313 -17.28 2.56 -1.81
CA ILE A 313 -18.15 1.76 -0.94
C ILE A 313 -18.38 2.49 0.37
#